data_AF-A0A9E7D0L7-F1
#
_entry.id   AF-A0A9E7D0L7-F1
#
_cell.length_a   1.000
_cell.length_b   1.000
_cell.length_c   1.000
_cell.angle_alpha   90.00
_cell.angle_beta   90.00
_cell.angle_gamma   90.00
#
_symmetry.space_group_name_H-M   'P 1'
#
loop_
_entity.id
_entity.type
_entity.pdbx_description
1 polymer ?
#
loop_
_entity_poly.entity_id
_entity_poly.type
_entity_poly.pdbx_seq_one_letter_code
_entity_poly.pdbx_strand_id
1 'polypeptide(L)'
;MSKEEEINKIHANFISKLEKHYGRFDSVNKKFESTSNSKIARDLFYSDSQFSRLINNTASEGELTRALRNVQRLLDVHELREKILKSGEKSKIFNFGNRSLLLAIGLLLITAIFLSFYYFRNNTDTLLTEHREEKKLRYEMLRWGFENNYVQPYVKLKELPEDCYYPCYKYQGRWKLKKEYKIPFFRERNGFHYVAKEVVMYARCMDERQDKGESFEGYEYQKHEIWYDKREIPLDSFLRKDLTTKLKNSYIESDFENDPNFVKIAYVHTFFRTEFKIDSNQIFRSGKAIGRDIEFVPREELEKQSISNEVLNELKNETNAIAKNLLEDFSKPITCNPTTAPSVDFNQIKQGDELSFDCQFSTGRFLVDYNKSYIFEDQYISTHCR
;
A
#
# COMPACT_ATOMS: atom_id res chain seq x y z
N MET A 1 -7.85 10.09 -46.81
CA MET A 1 -8.51 10.53 -45.57
C MET A 1 -7.50 11.37 -44.82
N SER A 2 -7.81 12.63 -44.53
CA SER A 2 -6.89 13.50 -43.81
C SER A 2 -6.84 13.11 -42.33
N LYS A 3 -5.75 13.42 -41.64
CA LYS A 3 -5.60 13.15 -40.20
C LYS A 3 -6.70 13.83 -39.36
N GLU A 4 -7.23 14.95 -39.86
CA GLU A 4 -8.33 15.68 -39.24
C GLU A 4 -9.68 14.97 -39.39
N GLU A 5 -9.94 14.36 -40.55
CA GLU A 5 -11.14 13.52 -40.76
C GLU A 5 -11.16 12.29 -39.84
N GLU A 6 -9.99 11.69 -39.59
CA GLU A 6 -9.86 10.53 -38.72
C GLU A 6 -10.16 10.88 -37.25
N ILE A 7 -9.62 12.00 -36.76
CA ILE A 7 -9.88 12.50 -35.41
C ILE A 7 -11.37 12.83 -35.22
N ASN A 8 -11.98 13.51 -36.20
CA ASN A 8 -13.42 13.84 -36.16
C ASN A 8 -14.30 12.60 -36.13
N LYS A 9 -13.92 11.53 -36.84
CA LYS A 9 -14.64 10.25 -36.81
C LYS A 9 -14.53 9.57 -35.44
N ILE A 10 -13.36 9.58 -34.81
CA ILE A 10 -13.17 9.01 -33.47
C ILE A 10 -13.97 9.82 -32.44
N HIS A 11 -13.93 11.15 -32.52
CA HIS A 11 -14.70 12.04 -31.66
C HIS A 11 -16.21 11.80 -31.77
N ALA A 12 -16.75 11.72 -32.99
CA ALA A 12 -18.16 11.42 -33.22
C ALA A 12 -18.58 10.06 -32.62
N ASN A 13 -17.73 9.03 -32.75
CA ASN A 13 -17.97 7.73 -32.14
C ASN A 13 -17.94 7.79 -30.61
N PHE A 14 -17.00 8.56 -30.04
CA PHE A 14 -16.90 8.79 -28.61
C PHE A 14 -18.17 9.45 -28.05
N ILE A 15 -18.66 10.51 -28.69
CA ILE A 15 -19.92 11.16 -28.32
C ILE A 15 -21.10 10.21 -28.44
N SER A 16 -21.23 9.50 -29.57
CA SER A 16 -22.35 8.56 -29.79
C SER A 16 -22.43 7.45 -28.74
N LYS A 17 -21.28 6.95 -28.25
CA LYS A 17 -21.29 5.94 -27.17
C LYS A 17 -21.67 6.53 -25.82
N LEU A 18 -21.27 7.76 -25.53
CA LEU A 18 -21.70 8.44 -24.31
C LEU A 18 -23.21 8.71 -24.35
N GLU A 19 -23.77 9.05 -25.51
CA GLU A 19 -25.22 9.28 -25.63
C GLU A 19 -26.05 8.05 -25.27
N LYS A 20 -25.53 6.84 -25.52
CA LYS A 20 -26.20 5.59 -25.13
C LYS A 20 -26.38 5.43 -23.62
N HIS A 21 -25.55 6.07 -22.81
CA HIS A 21 -25.56 5.92 -21.35
C HIS A 21 -25.98 7.19 -20.60
N TYR A 22 -25.60 8.36 -21.12
CA TYR A 22 -25.75 9.64 -20.44
C TYR A 22 -26.79 10.58 -21.07
N GLY A 23 -27.52 10.12 -22.09
CA GLY A 23 -28.58 10.87 -22.77
C GLY A 23 -28.06 11.77 -23.89
N ARG A 24 -28.92 12.63 -24.43
CA ARG A 24 -28.61 13.44 -25.63
C ARG A 24 -27.45 14.42 -25.40
N PHE A 25 -26.58 14.55 -26.39
CA PHE A 25 -25.48 15.51 -26.41
C PHE A 25 -25.89 16.84 -27.07
N ASP A 26 -25.65 17.95 -26.37
CA ASP A 26 -25.79 19.31 -26.89
C ASP A 26 -24.46 19.75 -27.51
N SER A 27 -24.40 19.75 -28.85
CA SER A 27 -23.18 20.09 -29.60
C SER A 27 -22.77 21.56 -29.51
N VAL A 28 -23.70 22.45 -29.14
CA VAL A 28 -23.47 23.90 -29.00
C VAL A 28 -22.84 24.19 -27.64
N ASN A 29 -23.45 23.68 -26.57
CA ASN A 29 -22.97 23.89 -25.20
C ASN A 29 -21.97 22.83 -24.72
N LYS A 30 -21.68 21.82 -25.55
CA LYS A 30 -20.70 20.77 -25.29
C LYS A 30 -20.98 20.03 -23.97
N LYS A 31 -22.24 19.64 -23.75
CA LYS A 31 -22.73 19.01 -22.52
C LYS A 31 -23.81 17.97 -22.78
N PHE A 32 -24.03 17.07 -21.83
CA PHE A 32 -25.13 16.09 -21.87
C PHE A 32 -26.34 16.61 -21.08
N GLU A 33 -27.55 16.38 -21.58
CA GLU A 33 -28.78 16.93 -20.98
C GLU A 33 -29.09 16.32 -19.61
N SER A 34 -28.88 15.01 -19.45
CA SER A 34 -29.23 14.28 -18.21
C SER A 34 -28.08 14.14 -17.22
N THR A 35 -26.86 14.55 -17.54
CA THR A 35 -25.69 14.33 -16.67
C THR A 35 -24.62 15.40 -16.86
N SER A 36 -24.08 15.93 -15.76
CA SER A 36 -23.02 16.93 -15.81
C SER A 36 -21.70 16.34 -16.32
N ASN A 37 -20.95 17.13 -17.09
CA ASN A 37 -19.65 16.71 -17.63
C ASN A 37 -18.67 16.26 -16.53
N SER A 38 -18.67 16.89 -15.36
CA SER A 38 -17.83 16.46 -14.23
C SER A 38 -18.22 15.07 -13.69
N LYS A 39 -19.51 14.71 -13.74
CA LYS A 39 -19.94 13.36 -13.33
C LYS A 39 -19.49 12.33 -14.36
N ILE A 40 -19.64 12.61 -15.65
CA ILE A 40 -19.17 11.73 -16.73
C ILE A 40 -17.65 11.58 -16.68
N ALA A 41 -16.92 12.67 -16.42
CA ALA A 41 -15.47 12.64 -16.25
C ALA A 41 -15.05 11.65 -15.16
N ARG A 42 -15.68 11.70 -13.99
CA ARG A 42 -15.39 10.78 -12.88
C ARG A 42 -15.74 9.33 -13.22
N ASP A 43 -16.88 9.08 -13.84
CA ASP A 43 -17.31 7.73 -14.22
C ASP A 43 -16.34 7.09 -15.25
N LEU A 44 -15.67 7.91 -16.06
CA LEU A 44 -14.67 7.49 -17.04
C LEU A 44 -13.21 7.61 -16.54
N PHE A 45 -13.02 7.96 -15.28
CA PHE A 45 -11.71 8.16 -14.63
C PHE A 45 -10.83 9.25 -15.28
N TYR A 46 -11.45 10.35 -15.72
CA TYR A 46 -10.78 11.56 -16.19
C TYR A 46 -10.94 12.72 -15.21
N SER A 47 -9.98 13.65 -15.19
CA SER A 47 -10.20 14.96 -14.58
C SER A 47 -11.17 15.79 -15.41
N ASP A 48 -11.85 16.76 -14.79
CA ASP A 48 -12.76 17.69 -15.48
C ASP A 48 -12.06 18.42 -16.64
N SER A 49 -10.77 18.76 -16.48
CA SER A 49 -9.96 19.41 -17.52
C SER A 49 -9.64 18.48 -18.70
N GLN A 50 -9.32 17.21 -18.44
CA GLN A 50 -9.07 16.21 -19.49
C GLN A 50 -10.36 15.89 -20.25
N PHE A 51 -11.46 15.71 -19.53
CA PHE A 51 -12.76 15.43 -20.13
C PHE A 51 -13.28 16.62 -20.95
N SER A 52 -13.04 17.85 -20.49
CA SER A 52 -13.34 19.06 -21.26
C SER A 52 -12.60 19.06 -22.61
N ARG A 53 -11.32 18.67 -22.66
CA ARG A 53 -10.57 18.56 -23.93
C ARG A 53 -11.14 17.50 -24.88
N LEU A 54 -11.56 16.35 -24.33
CA LEU A 54 -12.19 15.27 -25.09
C LEU A 54 -13.52 15.73 -25.71
N ILE A 55 -14.37 16.37 -24.92
CA ILE A 55 -15.69 16.84 -25.36
C ILE A 55 -15.58 18.00 -26.37
N ASN A 56 -14.59 18.88 -26.20
CA ASN A 56 -14.33 19.98 -27.12
C ASN A 56 -13.55 19.60 -28.39
N ASN A 57 -13.22 18.32 -28.59
CA ASN A 57 -12.42 17.83 -29.72
C ASN A 57 -11.03 18.50 -29.85
N THR A 58 -10.43 18.85 -28.72
CA THR A 58 -9.06 19.42 -28.63
C THR A 58 -8.05 18.43 -28.04
N ALA A 59 -8.49 17.20 -27.83
CA ALA A 59 -7.66 16.09 -27.42
C ALA A 59 -6.94 15.47 -28.63
N SER A 60 -5.76 14.90 -28.40
CA SER A 60 -5.05 14.14 -29.42
C SER A 60 -5.82 12.86 -29.81
N GLU A 61 -5.53 12.33 -30.99
CA GLU A 61 -6.09 11.06 -31.48
C GLU A 61 -5.90 9.91 -30.48
N GLY A 62 -4.73 9.82 -29.85
CA GLY A 62 -4.42 8.83 -28.82
C GLY A 62 -5.25 9.02 -27.55
N GLU A 63 -5.52 10.26 -27.15
CA GLU A 63 -6.40 10.56 -26.01
C GLU A 63 -7.86 10.17 -26.30
N LEU A 64 -8.39 10.52 -27.47
CA LEU A 64 -9.75 10.15 -27.90
C LEU A 64 -9.92 8.63 -28.05
N THR A 65 -8.92 7.94 -28.59
CA THR A 65 -8.95 6.49 -28.75
C THR A 65 -8.97 5.77 -27.39
N ARG A 66 -8.20 6.25 -26.41
CA ARG A 66 -8.25 5.73 -25.03
C ARG A 66 -9.61 6.00 -24.39
N ALA A 67 -10.14 7.20 -24.56
CA ALA A 67 -11.45 7.57 -24.02
C ALA A 67 -12.57 6.69 -24.59
N LEU A 68 -12.55 6.41 -25.90
CA LEU A 68 -13.51 5.52 -26.56
C LEU A 68 -13.48 4.08 -26.01
N ARG A 69 -12.30 3.56 -25.64
CA ARG A 69 -12.16 2.25 -25.00
C ARG A 69 -12.73 2.25 -23.58
N ASN A 70 -12.51 3.31 -22.81
CA ASN A 70 -13.04 3.44 -21.45
C ASN A 70 -14.58 3.48 -21.45
N VAL A 71 -15.20 4.22 -22.38
CA VAL A 71 -16.67 4.24 -22.53
C VAL A 71 -17.21 2.86 -22.88
N GLN A 72 -16.53 2.10 -23.75
CA GLN A 72 -16.97 0.73 -24.06
C GLN A 72 -16.98 -0.18 -22.82
N ARG A 73 -15.92 -0.12 -22.00
CA ARG A 73 -15.84 -0.92 -20.77
C ARG A 73 -16.96 -0.60 -19.80
N LEU A 74 -17.33 0.68 -19.69
CA LEU A 74 -18.46 1.10 -18.84
C LEU A 74 -19.77 0.45 -19.32
N LEU A 75 -20.03 0.44 -20.63
CA LEU A 75 -21.22 -0.17 -21.21
C LEU A 75 -21.26 -1.69 -20.97
N ASP A 76 -20.13 -2.39 -21.16
CA ASP A 76 -20.05 -3.84 -20.97
C ASP A 76 -20.33 -4.26 -19.51
N VAL A 77 -19.81 -3.49 -18.54
CA VAL A 77 -20.05 -3.73 -17.10
C VAL A 77 -21.52 -3.56 -16.76
N HIS A 78 -22.21 -2.57 -17.35
CA HIS A 78 -23.62 -2.35 -17.12
C HIS A 78 -24.48 -3.51 -17.64
N GLU A 79 -24.19 -4.01 -18.85
CA GLU A 79 -24.92 -5.15 -19.44
C GLU A 79 -24.80 -6.43 -18.59
N LEU A 80 -23.61 -6.69 -18.04
CA LEU A 80 -23.38 -7.85 -17.18
C LEU A 80 -24.18 -7.79 -15.86
N ARG A 81 -24.30 -6.61 -15.26
CA ARG A 81 -25.08 -6.41 -14.03
C ARG A 81 -26.57 -6.68 -14.25
N GLU A 82 -27.12 -6.26 -15.38
CA GLU A 82 -28.53 -6.53 -15.70
C GLU A 82 -28.83 -8.02 -15.91
N LYS A 83 -27.87 -8.79 -16.45
CA LYS A 83 -28.03 -10.25 -16.64
C LYS A 83 -28.05 -11.01 -15.32
N ILE A 84 -27.25 -10.59 -14.33
CA ILE A 84 -27.19 -11.24 -13.02
C ILE A 84 -28.51 -11.05 -12.25
N LEU A 85 -29.12 -9.86 -12.32
CA LEU A 85 -30.35 -9.55 -11.60
C LEU A 85 -31.58 -10.35 -12.09
N LYS A 86 -31.57 -10.81 -13.36
CA LYS A 86 -32.69 -11.58 -13.94
C LYS A 86 -32.64 -13.09 -13.65
N SER A 87 -31.54 -13.60 -13.08
CA SER A 87 -31.29 -15.04 -12.89
C SER A 87 -31.78 -15.60 -11.53
N GLY A 88 -32.17 -14.74 -10.58
CA GLY A 88 -32.29 -15.08 -9.15
C GLY A 88 -33.58 -15.75 -8.65
N GLU A 89 -34.63 -15.97 -9.46
CA GLU A 89 -35.90 -16.49 -8.94
C GLU A 89 -36.46 -17.67 -9.73
N LYS A 90 -36.38 -18.88 -9.14
CA LYS A 90 -37.48 -19.86 -8.98
C LYS A 90 -36.95 -21.22 -8.50
N SER A 91 -37.33 -21.64 -7.30
CA SER A 91 -37.44 -23.08 -6.99
C SER A 91 -38.85 -23.38 -6.49
N LYS A 92 -39.52 -24.36 -7.11
CA LYS A 92 -40.84 -24.85 -6.73
C LYS A 92 -40.67 -26.03 -5.78
N ILE A 93 -41.30 -25.95 -4.61
CA ILE A 93 -41.37 -27.03 -3.62
C ILE A 93 -42.43 -28.05 -4.07
N PHE A 94 -42.06 -29.32 -4.17
CA PHE A 94 -42.99 -30.44 -4.39
C PHE A 94 -43.41 -31.04 -3.04
N ASN A 95 -44.73 -31.23 -2.87
CA ASN A 95 -45.35 -31.96 -1.76
C ASN A 95 -45.38 -33.46 -2.06
N PHE A 96 -45.01 -34.31 -1.11
CA PHE A 96 -45.29 -35.75 -1.18
C PHE A 96 -45.95 -36.26 0.11
N GLY A 97 -47.14 -36.82 -0.06
CA GLY A 97 -47.88 -37.55 0.96
C GLY A 97 -47.44 -39.01 1.02
N ASN A 98 -46.82 -39.40 2.14
CA ASN A 98 -47.00 -40.71 2.77
C ASN A 98 -46.33 -40.69 4.15
N ARG A 99 -47.14 -40.55 5.21
CA ARG A 99 -46.65 -40.26 6.58
C ARG A 99 -45.79 -41.35 7.20
N SER A 100 -45.93 -42.63 6.82
CA SER A 100 -45.11 -43.71 7.37
C SER A 100 -43.71 -43.79 6.74
N LEU A 101 -43.62 -43.55 5.42
CA LEU A 101 -42.34 -43.42 4.73
C LEU A 101 -41.61 -42.15 5.17
N LEU A 102 -42.33 -41.04 5.36
CA LEU A 102 -41.79 -39.80 5.92
C LEU A 102 -41.27 -39.95 7.35
N LEU A 103 -41.91 -40.78 8.17
CA LEU A 103 -41.41 -41.08 9.53
C LEU A 103 -40.15 -41.95 9.48
N ALA A 104 -40.10 -42.96 8.61
CA ALA A 104 -38.91 -43.78 8.43
C ALA A 104 -37.74 -42.97 7.85
N ILE A 105 -38.00 -42.16 6.82
CA ILE A 105 -37.03 -41.22 6.24
C ILE A 105 -36.64 -40.16 7.25
N GLY A 106 -37.59 -39.68 8.07
CA GLY A 106 -37.35 -38.72 9.14
C GLY A 106 -36.43 -39.29 10.23
N LEU A 107 -36.65 -40.54 10.64
CA LEU A 107 -35.78 -41.22 11.60
C LEU A 107 -34.38 -41.45 11.01
N LEU A 108 -34.31 -41.85 9.73
CA LEU A 108 -33.05 -42.03 9.01
C LEU A 108 -32.29 -40.71 8.88
N LEU A 109 -33.00 -39.60 8.59
CA LEU A 109 -32.44 -38.26 8.55
C LEU A 109 -31.99 -37.79 9.92
N ILE A 110 -32.74 -38.06 11.00
CA ILE A 110 -32.33 -37.71 12.36
C ILE A 110 -31.08 -38.51 12.74
N THR A 111 -31.03 -39.81 12.44
CA THR A 111 -29.81 -40.61 12.68
C THR A 111 -28.64 -40.15 11.82
N ALA A 112 -28.88 -39.76 10.57
CA ALA A 112 -27.84 -39.24 9.68
C ALA A 112 -27.37 -37.84 10.13
N ILE A 113 -28.26 -37.00 10.67
CA ILE A 113 -27.93 -35.71 11.28
C ILE A 113 -27.16 -35.92 12.58
N PHE A 114 -27.51 -36.93 13.39
CA PHE A 114 -26.81 -37.23 14.63
C PHE A 114 -25.42 -37.80 14.35
N LEU A 115 -25.29 -38.69 13.36
CA LEU A 115 -24.02 -39.23 12.89
C LEU A 115 -23.18 -38.15 12.21
N SER A 116 -23.78 -37.29 11.39
CA SER A 116 -23.06 -36.17 10.76
C SER A 116 -22.64 -35.13 11.79
N PHE A 117 -23.45 -34.83 12.80
CA PHE A 117 -23.10 -33.94 13.91
C PHE A 117 -22.03 -34.56 14.80
N TYR A 118 -22.07 -35.85 15.07
CA TYR A 118 -21.01 -36.56 15.80
C TYR A 118 -19.70 -36.58 15.01
N TYR A 119 -19.76 -36.84 13.70
CA TYR A 119 -18.62 -36.82 12.81
C TYR A 119 -18.07 -35.40 12.62
N PHE A 120 -18.94 -34.40 12.47
CA PHE A 120 -18.54 -32.99 12.41
C PHE A 120 -17.95 -32.57 13.75
N ARG A 121 -18.56 -32.85 14.90
CA ARG A 121 -18.06 -32.44 16.23
C ARG A 121 -16.71 -33.06 16.58
N ASN A 122 -16.44 -34.29 16.13
CA ASN A 122 -15.13 -34.91 16.28
C ASN A 122 -14.11 -34.50 15.20
N ASN A 123 -14.54 -33.95 14.06
CA ASN A 123 -13.67 -33.40 13.01
C ASN A 123 -13.67 -31.85 12.93
N THR A 124 -14.30 -31.14 13.87
CA THR A 124 -14.34 -29.66 13.89
C THR A 124 -13.26 -29.05 14.77
N ASP A 125 -12.08 -29.68 14.82
CA ASP A 125 -10.84 -28.96 15.11
C ASP A 125 -10.08 -28.52 13.85
N THR A 126 -10.61 -28.79 12.65
CA THR A 126 -9.99 -28.27 11.41
C THR A 126 -11.05 -28.07 10.34
N LEU A 127 -11.13 -26.86 9.77
CA LEU A 127 -12.07 -26.36 8.74
C LEU A 127 -13.24 -25.50 9.25
N LEU A 128 -13.01 -24.67 10.27
CA LEU A 128 -13.31 -23.25 10.06
C LEU A 128 -12.25 -22.72 9.11
N THR A 129 -12.43 -22.96 7.80
CA THR A 129 -11.83 -22.07 6.82
C THR A 129 -12.57 -20.76 7.03
N GLU A 130 -12.05 -19.94 7.95
CA GLU A 130 -12.19 -18.51 7.88
C GLU A 130 -12.10 -18.18 6.37
N HIS A 131 -13.21 -17.75 5.78
CA HIS A 131 -13.10 -16.70 4.78
C HIS A 131 -12.51 -15.51 5.55
N ARG A 132 -11.21 -15.62 5.84
CA ARG A 132 -10.35 -14.52 6.15
C ARG A 132 -10.43 -13.77 4.85
N GLU A 133 -11.30 -12.77 4.79
CA GLU A 133 -11.12 -11.69 3.83
C GLU A 133 -9.63 -11.39 3.91
N GLU A 134 -8.91 -11.77 2.86
CA GLU A 134 -7.47 -11.64 2.80
C GLU A 134 -7.23 -10.15 3.03
N LYS A 135 -6.80 -9.78 4.24
CA LYS A 135 -6.87 -8.41 4.73
C LYS A 135 -6.05 -7.59 3.76
N LYS A 136 -6.75 -6.89 2.84
CA LYS A 136 -6.13 -6.31 1.65
C LYS A 136 -4.98 -5.44 2.11
N LEU A 137 -3.76 -5.79 1.73
CA LEU A 137 -2.57 -5.07 2.18
C LEU A 137 -2.73 -3.60 1.79
N ARG A 138 -2.48 -2.69 2.73
CA ARG A 138 -2.66 -1.25 2.47
C ARG A 138 -1.76 -0.72 1.35
N TYR A 139 -0.75 -1.50 0.94
CA TYR A 139 0.15 -1.22 -0.17
C TYR A 139 -0.15 -2.01 -1.45
N GLU A 140 -1.31 -2.66 -1.57
CA GLU A 140 -1.67 -3.44 -2.79
C GLU A 140 -1.54 -2.62 -4.08
N MET A 141 -1.85 -1.31 -4.07
CA MET A 141 -1.66 -0.47 -5.25
C MET A 141 -0.18 -0.31 -5.63
N LEU A 142 0.69 -0.16 -4.62
CA LEU A 142 2.14 -0.08 -4.81
C LEU A 142 2.66 -1.43 -5.34
N ARG A 143 2.29 -2.52 -4.68
CA ARG A 143 2.61 -3.89 -5.11
C ARG A 143 2.19 -4.12 -6.56
N TRP A 144 0.92 -3.82 -6.88
CA TRP A 144 0.39 -3.94 -8.22
C TRP A 144 1.25 -3.15 -9.21
N GLY A 145 1.64 -1.91 -8.93
CA GLY A 145 2.45 -1.07 -9.83
C GLY A 145 3.83 -1.62 -10.20
N PHE A 146 4.37 -2.58 -9.45
CA PHE A 146 5.71 -3.16 -9.66
C PHE A 146 5.71 -4.65 -9.99
N GLU A 147 4.74 -5.42 -9.47
CA GLU A 147 4.67 -6.88 -9.63
C GLU A 147 3.73 -7.33 -10.75
N ASN A 148 2.99 -6.41 -11.38
CA ASN A 148 2.07 -6.78 -12.45
C ASN A 148 2.79 -6.89 -13.82
N ASN A 149 2.24 -7.69 -14.73
CA ASN A 149 2.82 -7.95 -16.05
C ASN A 149 2.53 -6.86 -17.10
N TYR A 150 1.71 -5.86 -16.79
CA TYR A 150 1.25 -4.82 -17.71
C TYR A 150 2.00 -3.49 -17.55
N VAL A 151 2.38 -3.15 -16.31
CA VAL A 151 3.14 -1.96 -15.93
C VAL A 151 4.41 -2.46 -15.28
N GLN A 152 5.51 -2.37 -16.02
CA GLN A 152 6.82 -2.83 -15.56
C GLN A 152 7.76 -1.63 -15.53
N PRO A 153 7.92 -0.98 -14.38
CA PRO A 153 8.70 0.26 -14.25
C PRO A 153 10.22 0.00 -14.16
N TYR A 154 10.67 -1.19 -14.55
CA TYR A 154 12.05 -1.61 -14.44
C TYR A 154 12.74 -1.57 -15.80
N VAL A 155 13.98 -1.07 -15.80
CA VAL A 155 14.89 -1.15 -16.96
C VAL A 155 15.22 -2.60 -17.24
N LYS A 156 15.13 -3.00 -18.51
CA LYS A 156 15.39 -4.36 -18.97
C LYS A 156 16.84 -4.51 -19.42
N LEU A 157 17.37 -5.73 -19.40
CA LEU A 157 18.72 -6.04 -19.87
C LEU A 157 19.01 -5.53 -21.29
N LYS A 158 18.02 -5.64 -22.19
CA LYS A 158 18.14 -5.19 -23.58
C LYS A 158 18.20 -3.66 -23.76
N GLU A 159 17.88 -2.90 -22.70
CA GLU A 159 17.89 -1.43 -22.68
C GLU A 159 19.18 -0.89 -22.08
N LEU A 160 20.07 -1.77 -21.58
CA LEU A 160 21.37 -1.39 -21.05
C LEU A 160 22.35 -0.98 -22.16
N PRO A 161 23.33 -0.11 -21.87
CA PRO A 161 24.38 0.24 -22.80
C PRO A 161 25.24 -0.98 -23.17
N GLU A 162 25.93 -0.92 -24.31
CA GLU A 162 26.77 -2.01 -24.82
C GLU A 162 27.92 -2.39 -23.86
N ASP A 163 28.45 -1.42 -23.11
CA ASP A 163 29.49 -1.64 -22.11
C ASP A 163 28.95 -2.16 -20.77
N CYS A 164 27.63 -2.33 -20.66
CA CYS A 164 26.91 -2.79 -19.48
C CYS A 164 27.15 -1.96 -18.21
N TYR A 165 27.78 -0.78 -18.32
CA TYR A 165 28.07 0.08 -17.17
C TYR A 165 26.83 0.89 -16.81
N TYR A 166 25.99 0.32 -15.94
CA TYR A 166 24.72 0.95 -15.54
C TYR A 166 24.28 0.56 -14.11
N PRO A 167 25.04 0.93 -13.07
CA PRO A 167 24.99 0.29 -11.75
C PRO A 167 23.60 0.09 -11.12
N CYS A 168 22.70 1.07 -11.23
CA CYS A 168 21.34 1.05 -10.71
C CYS A 168 20.52 -0.20 -11.12
N TYR A 169 20.79 -0.81 -12.28
CA TYR A 169 19.93 -1.89 -12.81
C TYR A 169 19.93 -3.10 -11.89
N LYS A 170 21.03 -3.32 -11.15
CA LYS A 170 21.20 -4.44 -10.22
C LYS A 170 20.50 -4.24 -8.89
N TYR A 171 20.16 -3.00 -8.53
CA TYR A 171 19.38 -2.69 -7.32
C TYR A 171 17.86 -2.80 -7.54
N GLN A 172 17.41 -3.04 -8.77
CA GLN A 172 16.00 -3.08 -9.11
C GLN A 172 15.30 -4.31 -8.53
N GLY A 173 14.15 -4.08 -7.88
CA GLY A 173 13.34 -5.14 -7.31
C GLY A 173 12.77 -4.79 -5.95
N ARG A 174 12.44 -5.80 -5.15
CA ARG A 174 11.82 -5.65 -3.85
C ARG A 174 12.82 -5.81 -2.71
N TRP A 175 12.82 -4.84 -1.82
CA TRP A 175 13.63 -4.77 -0.61
C TRP A 175 12.71 -4.75 0.60
N LYS A 176 13.10 -5.40 1.69
CA LYS A 176 12.32 -5.41 2.94
C LYS A 176 13.15 -4.96 4.13
N LEU A 177 12.51 -4.43 5.15
CA LEU A 177 13.15 -4.13 6.43
C LEU A 177 13.77 -5.42 6.99
N LYS A 178 15.06 -5.36 7.34
CA LYS A 178 15.78 -6.49 7.93
C LYS A 178 15.30 -6.80 9.35
N LYS A 179 15.17 -5.75 10.17
CA LYS A 179 14.81 -5.84 11.58
C LYS A 179 14.00 -4.61 11.99
N GLU A 180 13.00 -4.83 12.85
CA GLU A 180 12.29 -3.73 13.49
C GLU A 180 13.24 -2.86 14.32
N TYR A 181 12.93 -1.57 14.39
CA TYR A 181 13.65 -0.61 15.24
C TYR A 181 12.65 0.21 16.07
N LYS A 182 13.12 0.67 17.24
CA LYS A 182 12.30 1.37 18.23
C LYS A 182 12.88 2.76 18.47
N ILE A 183 12.01 3.75 18.58
CA ILE A 183 12.39 5.14 18.87
C ILE A 183 11.44 5.65 19.95
N PRO A 184 11.95 6.02 21.13
CA PRO A 184 11.13 6.67 22.15
C PRO A 184 11.00 8.16 21.77
N PHE A 185 9.86 8.78 22.02
CA PHE A 185 9.65 10.19 21.70
C PHE A 185 8.71 10.87 22.71
N PHE A 186 8.83 12.19 22.81
CA PHE A 186 8.10 13.01 23.79
C PHE A 186 7.09 13.92 23.11
N ARG A 187 5.98 14.19 23.80
CA ARG A 187 4.90 15.10 23.39
C ARG A 187 4.59 16.10 24.51
N GLU A 188 3.34 16.43 24.78
CA GLU A 188 3.00 17.07 26.06
C GLU A 188 3.11 16.07 27.24
N ARG A 189 3.34 14.79 26.91
CA ARG A 189 3.45 13.66 27.83
C ARG A 189 4.61 12.72 27.45
N ASN A 190 5.17 12.05 28.45
CA ASN A 190 6.14 10.97 28.25
C ASN A 190 5.42 9.66 27.86
N GLY A 191 6.21 8.64 27.54
CA GLY A 191 5.72 7.27 27.33
C GLY A 191 5.30 6.93 25.91
N PHE A 192 5.46 7.82 24.93
CA PHE A 192 5.21 7.44 23.54
C PHE A 192 6.43 6.77 22.90
N HIS A 193 6.17 5.67 22.19
CA HIS A 193 7.20 4.91 21.50
C HIS A 193 6.74 4.58 20.08
N TYR A 194 7.69 4.69 19.17
CA TYR A 194 7.51 4.38 17.77
C TYR A 194 8.23 3.08 17.46
N VAL A 195 7.52 2.11 16.90
CA VAL A 195 8.10 0.83 16.50
C VAL A 195 7.94 0.67 15.00
N ALA A 196 9.06 0.59 14.29
CA ALA A 196 9.03 0.35 12.86
C ALA A 196 8.89 -1.14 12.58
N LYS A 197 7.65 -1.60 12.40
CA LYS A 197 7.33 -3.03 12.34
C LYS A 197 7.66 -3.65 10.99
N GLU A 198 7.33 -2.95 9.90
CA GLU A 198 7.48 -3.47 8.55
C GLU A 198 7.76 -2.34 7.56
N VAL A 199 8.71 -2.56 6.66
CA VAL A 199 8.93 -1.71 5.49
C VAL A 199 9.12 -2.60 4.27
N VAL A 200 8.41 -2.27 3.20
CA VAL A 200 8.58 -2.89 1.88
C VAL A 200 8.89 -1.77 0.90
N MET A 201 9.98 -1.90 0.15
CA MET A 201 10.43 -0.94 -0.84
C MET A 201 10.55 -1.60 -2.21
N TYR A 202 9.95 -0.99 -3.22
CA TYR A 202 10.21 -1.34 -4.61
C TYR A 202 11.19 -0.32 -5.19
N ALA A 203 12.37 -0.77 -5.58
CA ALA A 203 13.41 0.07 -6.17
C ALA A 203 13.44 -0.11 -7.68
N ARG A 204 13.45 1.00 -8.44
CA ARG A 204 13.68 1.01 -9.89
C ARG A 204 14.88 1.90 -10.24
N CYS A 205 15.55 1.60 -11.34
CA CYS A 205 16.53 2.53 -11.86
C CYS A 205 15.82 3.78 -12.43
N MET A 206 16.48 4.94 -12.35
CA MET A 206 16.01 6.19 -12.92
C MET A 206 16.63 6.42 -14.30
N ASP A 207 16.20 5.65 -15.30
CA ASP A 207 16.73 5.73 -16.67
C ASP A 207 16.41 7.04 -17.39
N GLU A 208 15.42 7.77 -16.88
CA GLU A 208 15.15 9.13 -17.31
C GLU A 208 16.26 10.14 -16.94
N ARG A 209 17.16 9.79 -16.01
CA ARG A 209 18.31 10.63 -15.65
C ARG A 209 19.48 10.34 -16.58
N GLN A 210 20.15 11.40 -17.05
CA GLN A 210 21.31 11.30 -17.94
C GLN A 210 22.62 10.96 -17.19
N ASP A 211 22.53 10.17 -16.11
CA ASP A 211 23.61 9.95 -15.14
C ASP A 211 24.10 8.50 -15.13
N LYS A 212 24.43 7.91 -16.29
CA LYS A 212 25.10 6.58 -16.44
C LYS A 212 24.61 5.45 -15.50
N GLY A 213 23.36 5.50 -15.01
CA GLY A 213 22.81 4.53 -14.07
C GLY A 213 23.32 4.68 -12.63
N GLU A 214 23.72 5.88 -12.21
CA GLU A 214 24.19 6.19 -10.86
C GLU A 214 23.05 6.51 -9.89
N SER A 215 21.81 6.65 -10.37
CA SER A 215 20.64 6.91 -9.54
C SER A 215 19.59 5.79 -9.63
N PHE A 216 18.99 5.46 -8.49
CA PHE A 216 17.77 4.65 -8.43
C PHE A 216 16.80 5.25 -7.42
N GLU A 217 15.52 4.95 -7.57
CA GLU A 217 14.50 5.40 -6.62
C GLU A 217 13.73 4.22 -6.02
N GLY A 218 13.39 4.36 -4.74
CA GLY A 218 12.61 3.42 -3.96
C GLY A 218 11.25 4.00 -3.59
N TYR A 219 10.19 3.24 -3.85
CA TYR A 219 8.86 3.52 -3.34
C TYR A 219 8.60 2.60 -2.16
N GLU A 220 8.53 3.19 -0.97
CA GLU A 220 8.41 2.47 0.29
C GLU A 220 7.00 2.57 0.84
N TYR A 221 6.46 1.43 1.25
CA TYR A 221 5.40 1.36 2.23
C TYR A 221 6.01 1.03 3.60
N GLN A 222 5.64 1.81 4.60
CA GLN A 222 6.11 1.66 5.96
C GLN A 222 4.90 1.49 6.88
N LYS A 223 4.88 0.39 7.63
CA LYS A 223 3.92 0.14 8.71
C LYS A 223 4.64 0.23 10.03
N HIS A 224 4.26 1.22 10.81
CA HIS A 224 4.79 1.47 12.13
C HIS A 224 3.69 1.40 13.18
N GLU A 225 4.09 1.25 14.42
CA GLU A 225 3.18 1.16 15.56
C GLU A 225 3.50 2.29 16.54
N ILE A 226 2.47 2.87 17.12
CA ILE A 226 2.58 3.78 18.25
C ILE A 226 2.16 3.01 19.49
N TRP A 227 3.05 3.03 20.47
CA TRP A 227 2.91 2.40 21.77
C TRP A 227 2.97 3.44 22.87
N TYR A 228 2.24 3.19 23.96
CA TYR A 228 2.20 4.03 25.15
C TYR A 228 2.66 3.24 26.38
N ASP A 229 3.70 3.72 27.07
CA ASP A 229 4.16 3.22 28.37
C ASP A 229 3.36 3.92 29.48
N LYS A 230 2.54 3.13 30.18
CA LYS A 230 1.68 3.58 31.29
C LYS A 230 2.45 4.17 32.47
N ARG A 231 3.75 3.89 32.58
CA ARG A 231 4.63 4.46 33.64
C ARG A 231 5.17 5.82 33.26
N GLU A 232 5.06 6.21 31.98
CA GLU A 232 5.53 7.50 31.46
C GLU A 232 7.00 7.79 31.79
N ILE A 233 7.83 6.77 31.64
CA ILE A 233 9.26 6.87 31.93
C ILE A 233 9.86 8.02 31.09
N PRO A 234 10.65 8.91 31.72
CA PRO A 234 11.35 9.98 31.03
C PRO A 234 12.24 9.44 29.92
N LEU A 235 12.28 10.20 28.84
CA LEU A 235 12.83 9.79 27.56
C LEU A 235 14.35 9.55 27.57
N ASP A 236 15.06 10.33 28.37
CA ASP A 236 16.48 10.16 28.67
C ASP A 236 16.80 8.83 29.35
N SER A 237 15.83 8.21 30.02
CA SER A 237 16.00 6.89 30.64
C SER A 237 16.23 5.78 29.61
N PHE A 238 15.87 6.00 28.34
CA PHE A 238 16.10 5.05 27.24
C PHE A 238 17.43 5.27 26.51
N LEU A 239 18.12 6.38 26.79
CA LEU A 239 19.41 6.74 26.19
C LEU A 239 20.58 6.22 27.04
N ARG A 240 21.71 5.94 26.39
CA ARG A 240 22.93 5.55 27.11
C ARG A 240 23.46 6.75 27.91
N LYS A 241 23.95 6.49 29.12
CA LYS A 241 24.46 7.53 30.04
C LYS A 241 25.63 8.32 29.46
N ASP A 242 26.43 7.69 28.59
CA ASP A 242 27.64 8.24 27.98
C ASP A 242 27.38 8.90 26.61
N LEU A 243 26.24 8.62 25.97
CA LEU A 243 25.94 9.03 24.61
C LEU A 243 24.47 9.43 24.50
N THR A 244 24.22 10.73 24.41
CA THR A 244 22.88 11.35 24.42
C THR A 244 22.03 11.03 23.20
N THR A 245 22.58 10.38 22.17
CA THR A 245 21.83 9.99 20.97
C THR A 245 21.59 8.49 20.84
N LYS A 246 22.35 7.66 21.57
CA LYS A 246 22.30 6.20 21.42
C LYS A 246 21.35 5.57 22.42
N LEU A 247 20.48 4.69 21.92
CA LEU A 247 19.55 3.92 22.76
C LEU A 247 20.26 2.80 23.54
N LYS A 248 19.74 2.47 24.72
CA LYS A 248 20.18 1.29 25.48
C LYS A 248 19.76 0.00 24.78
N ASN A 249 20.63 -1.02 24.78
CA ASN A 249 20.28 -2.33 24.23
C ASN A 249 19.05 -2.93 24.90
N SER A 250 18.89 -2.75 26.22
CA SER A 250 17.71 -3.21 26.97
C SER A 250 16.40 -2.61 26.44
N TYR A 251 16.43 -1.41 25.87
CA TYR A 251 15.27 -0.81 25.23
C TYR A 251 15.06 -1.36 23.81
N ILE A 252 16.12 -1.44 23.00
CA ILE A 252 16.05 -1.94 21.62
C ILE A 252 15.48 -3.38 21.59
N GLU A 253 15.92 -4.21 22.53
CA GLU A 253 15.58 -5.62 22.67
C GLU A 253 14.30 -5.86 23.48
N SER A 254 13.72 -4.83 24.08
CA SER A 254 12.48 -4.96 24.87
C SER A 254 11.31 -5.44 24.01
N ASP A 255 10.45 -6.27 24.59
CA ASP A 255 9.25 -6.77 23.94
C ASP A 255 8.01 -6.06 24.51
N PHE A 256 7.50 -5.07 23.76
CA PHE A 256 6.33 -4.30 24.16
C PHE A 256 5.04 -5.12 24.10
N GLU A 257 4.97 -6.17 23.26
CA GLU A 257 3.75 -6.97 23.12
C GLU A 257 3.51 -7.81 24.39
N ASN A 258 4.58 -8.22 25.06
CA ASN A 258 4.53 -9.05 26.26
C ASN A 258 4.73 -8.26 27.58
N ASP A 259 5.05 -6.96 27.53
CA ASP A 259 5.19 -6.12 28.73
C ASP A 259 3.86 -5.42 29.06
N PRO A 260 3.24 -5.70 30.22
CA PRO A 260 1.93 -5.15 30.59
C PRO A 260 1.94 -3.63 30.81
N ASN A 261 3.10 -2.97 30.86
CA ASN A 261 3.18 -1.51 30.95
C ASN A 261 2.95 -0.83 29.60
N PHE A 262 3.16 -1.54 28.49
CA PHE A 262 3.03 -0.98 27.15
C PHE A 262 1.67 -1.33 26.54
N VAL A 263 1.05 -0.35 25.90
CA VAL A 263 -0.21 -0.51 25.19
C VAL A 263 -0.08 0.06 23.79
N LYS A 264 -0.36 -0.77 22.78
CA LYS A 264 -0.42 -0.32 21.38
C LYS A 264 -1.66 0.52 21.18
N ILE A 265 -1.50 1.73 20.65
CA ILE A 265 -2.60 2.69 20.51
C ILE A 265 -2.99 2.94 19.05
N ALA A 266 -2.05 2.79 18.11
CA ALA A 266 -2.31 2.99 16.69
C ALA A 266 -1.25 2.34 15.80
N TYR A 267 -1.62 2.13 14.53
CA TYR A 267 -0.71 1.90 13.42
C TYR A 267 -0.56 3.18 12.60
N VAL A 268 0.66 3.45 12.14
CA VAL A 268 0.97 4.53 11.20
C VAL A 268 1.39 3.90 9.89
N HIS A 269 0.67 4.22 8.83
CA HIS A 269 0.96 3.79 7.48
C HIS A 269 1.56 4.96 6.72
N THR A 270 2.81 4.85 6.29
CA THR A 270 3.49 5.92 5.54
C THR A 270 3.92 5.40 4.18
N PHE A 271 3.56 6.14 3.13
CA PHE A 271 4.17 5.98 1.82
C PHE A 271 5.32 6.97 1.68
N PHE A 272 6.48 6.47 1.28
CA PHE A 272 7.72 7.21 1.20
C PHE A 272 8.31 7.08 -0.20
N ARG A 273 8.81 8.17 -0.76
CA ARG A 273 9.63 8.13 -1.96
C ARG A 273 11.06 8.44 -1.58
N THR A 274 11.94 7.52 -1.88
CA THR A 274 13.37 7.58 -1.61
C THR A 274 14.13 7.66 -2.92
N GLU A 275 15.11 8.55 -3.01
CA GLU A 275 16.09 8.59 -4.08
C GLU A 275 17.43 8.14 -3.50
N PHE A 276 18.13 7.32 -4.27
CA PHE A 276 19.45 6.81 -3.95
C PHE A 276 20.42 7.23 -5.04
N LYS A 277 21.57 7.76 -4.63
CA LYS A 277 22.68 8.08 -5.51
C LYS A 277 23.87 7.19 -5.17
N ILE A 278 24.37 6.49 -6.17
CA ILE A 278 25.57 5.67 -6.11
C ILE A 278 26.74 6.58 -6.48
N ASP A 279 27.71 6.71 -5.58
CA ASP A 279 28.98 7.36 -5.83
C ASP A 279 30.09 6.40 -5.41
N SER A 280 30.76 5.83 -6.41
CA SER A 280 31.79 4.81 -6.19
C SER A 280 31.24 3.62 -5.39
N ASN A 281 31.70 3.43 -4.15
CA ASN A 281 31.22 2.39 -3.24
C ASN A 281 30.23 2.91 -2.19
N GLN A 282 29.78 4.16 -2.29
CA GLN A 282 28.85 4.77 -1.34
C GLN A 282 27.47 4.96 -1.97
N ILE A 283 26.44 4.76 -1.15
CA ILE A 283 25.05 5.00 -1.53
C ILE A 283 24.49 6.06 -0.61
N PHE A 284 24.17 7.20 -1.21
CA PHE A 284 23.52 8.33 -0.57
C PHE A 284 22.02 8.15 -0.66
N ARG A 285 21.32 8.34 0.47
CA ARG A 285 19.88 8.20 0.57
C ARG A 285 19.25 9.54 0.89
N SER A 286 18.25 9.94 0.12
CA SER A 286 17.39 11.08 0.40
C SER A 286 15.94 10.68 0.18
N GLY A 287 15.00 11.18 0.98
CA GLY A 287 13.61 10.86 0.70
C GLY A 287 12.62 11.67 1.50
N LYS A 288 11.36 11.52 1.11
CA LYS A 288 10.23 12.25 1.68
C LYS A 288 9.00 11.38 1.79
N ALA A 289 8.20 11.61 2.83
CA ALA A 289 6.86 11.05 2.93
C ALA A 289 5.96 11.69 1.86
N ILE A 290 5.25 10.87 1.10
CA ILE A 290 4.30 11.30 0.06
C ILE A 290 2.84 11.14 0.51
N GLY A 291 2.59 10.32 1.52
CA GLY A 291 1.27 10.12 2.09
C GLY A 291 1.35 9.40 3.43
N ARG A 292 0.39 9.66 4.31
CA ARG A 292 0.31 9.04 5.62
C ARG A 292 -1.12 8.86 6.07
N ASP A 293 -1.37 7.73 6.73
CA ASP A 293 -2.64 7.42 7.37
C ASP A 293 -2.39 6.84 8.78
N ILE A 294 -3.36 7.00 9.68
CA ILE A 294 -3.33 6.42 11.03
C ILE A 294 -4.55 5.53 11.22
N GLU A 295 -4.30 4.28 11.61
CA GLU A 295 -5.30 3.32 12.02
C GLU A 295 -5.24 3.17 13.54
N PHE A 296 -6.22 3.73 14.24
CA PHE A 296 -6.33 3.59 15.69
C PHE A 296 -6.70 2.15 16.08
N VAL A 297 -6.12 1.67 17.18
CA VAL A 297 -6.59 0.43 17.81
C VAL A 297 -8.03 0.65 18.30
N PRO A 298 -8.96 -0.31 18.08
CA PRO A 298 -10.34 -0.19 18.52
C PRO A 298 -10.44 0.13 20.01
N ARG A 299 -11.41 0.99 20.36
CA ARG A 299 -11.57 1.47 21.74
C ARG A 299 -11.85 0.31 22.70
N GLU A 300 -12.61 -0.67 22.23
CA GLU A 300 -12.99 -1.87 22.97
C GLU A 300 -11.77 -2.74 23.34
N GLU A 301 -10.69 -2.68 22.56
CA GLU A 301 -9.43 -3.35 22.87
C GLU A 301 -8.60 -2.55 23.87
N LEU A 302 -8.61 -1.22 23.77
CA LEU A 302 -7.88 -0.33 24.69
C LEU A 302 -8.51 -0.28 26.09
N GLU A 303 -9.84 -0.33 26.19
CA GLU A 303 -10.56 -0.35 27.48
C GLU A 303 -10.23 -1.60 28.32
N LYS A 304 -9.86 -2.72 27.66
CA LYS A 304 -9.41 -3.94 28.34
C LYS A 304 -8.03 -3.81 29.01
N GLN A 305 -7.28 -2.75 28.69
CA GLN A 305 -5.90 -2.55 29.16
C GLN A 305 -5.79 -1.74 30.46
N SER A 306 -6.90 -1.56 31.17
CA SER A 306 -7.00 -0.81 32.44
C SER A 306 -6.55 0.65 32.34
N ILE A 307 -6.74 1.29 31.18
CA ILE A 307 -6.52 2.72 30.97
C ILE A 307 -7.84 3.46 31.21
N SER A 308 -7.82 4.59 31.93
CA SER A 308 -9.02 5.39 32.16
C SER A 308 -9.53 6.02 30.87
N ASN A 309 -10.86 6.23 30.78
CA ASN A 309 -11.48 6.85 29.61
C ASN A 309 -10.95 8.26 29.30
N GLU A 310 -10.56 9.01 30.32
CA GLU A 310 -9.95 10.32 30.19
C GLU A 310 -8.59 10.24 29.49
N VAL A 311 -7.71 9.34 29.97
CA VAL A 311 -6.40 9.10 29.36
C VAL A 311 -6.55 8.57 27.94
N LEU A 312 -7.51 7.69 27.64
CA LEU A 312 -7.75 7.23 26.26
C LEU A 312 -8.12 8.37 25.30
N ASN A 313 -8.93 9.33 25.75
CA ASN A 313 -9.29 10.50 24.95
C ASN A 313 -8.07 11.41 24.73
N GLU A 314 -7.25 11.61 25.76
CA GLU A 314 -5.98 12.35 25.66
C GLU A 314 -5.01 11.67 24.68
N LEU A 315 -4.79 10.35 24.82
CA LEU A 315 -3.93 9.57 23.93
C LEU A 315 -4.39 9.66 22.48
N LYS A 316 -5.71 9.64 22.24
CA LYS A 316 -6.26 9.83 20.89
C LYS A 316 -5.96 11.23 20.34
N ASN A 317 -6.12 12.27 21.16
CA ASN A 317 -5.81 13.65 20.76
C ASN A 317 -4.31 13.82 20.46
N GLU A 318 -3.45 13.29 21.34
CA GLU A 318 -2.00 13.29 21.16
C GLU A 318 -1.57 12.53 19.91
N THR A 319 -2.13 11.34 19.68
CA THR A 319 -1.85 10.54 18.48
C THR A 319 -2.30 11.24 17.20
N ASN A 320 -3.45 11.90 17.20
CA ASN A 320 -3.89 12.73 16.08
C ASN A 320 -2.96 13.93 15.85
N ALA A 321 -2.44 14.53 16.93
CA ALA A 321 -1.49 15.62 16.84
C ALA A 321 -0.11 15.14 16.36
N ILE A 322 0.32 13.92 16.73
CA ILE A 322 1.50 13.24 16.15
C ILE A 322 1.32 13.11 14.64
N ALA A 323 0.15 12.64 14.20
CA ALA A 323 -0.22 12.52 12.79
C ALA A 323 -0.07 13.82 12.00
N LYS A 324 -0.59 14.92 12.58
CA LYS A 324 -0.76 16.21 11.90
C LYS A 324 0.50 17.08 11.94
N ASN A 325 1.22 17.12 13.06
CA ASN A 325 2.21 18.19 13.33
C ASN A 325 3.65 17.72 13.61
N LEU A 326 3.90 16.43 13.90
CA LEU A 326 5.25 15.97 14.27
C LEU A 326 5.82 14.85 13.42
N LEU A 327 4.98 14.16 12.66
CA LEU A 327 5.51 13.37 11.58
C LEU A 327 5.89 14.23 10.35
N GLU A 328 5.79 15.56 10.48
CA GLU A 328 6.52 16.51 9.62
C GLU A 328 8.04 16.36 9.76
N ASP A 329 8.58 15.91 10.90
CA ASP A 329 10.02 15.59 11.03
C ASP A 329 10.38 14.24 10.37
N PHE A 330 9.40 13.39 10.04
CA PHE A 330 9.56 12.31 9.05
C PHE A 330 9.37 12.81 7.60
N SER A 331 9.01 14.08 7.38
CA SER A 331 8.80 14.70 6.06
C SER A 331 9.92 15.68 5.66
N LYS A 332 10.66 16.22 6.64
CA LYS A 332 11.99 16.80 6.44
C LYS A 332 12.96 15.65 6.15
N PRO A 333 13.99 15.84 5.31
CA PRO A 333 14.82 14.72 4.90
C PRO A 333 15.42 14.06 6.13
N ILE A 334 15.08 12.78 6.34
CA ILE A 334 15.76 11.93 7.30
C ILE A 334 17.24 11.96 6.91
N THR A 335 18.07 12.60 7.74
CA THR A 335 19.51 12.59 7.55
C THR A 335 20.04 11.23 7.94
N CYS A 336 20.29 10.41 6.93
CA CYS A 336 21.07 9.20 7.06
C CYS A 336 22.47 9.45 6.51
N ASN A 337 23.46 8.87 7.19
CA ASN A 337 24.79 8.77 6.64
C ASN A 337 24.77 7.87 5.39
N PRO A 338 25.64 8.11 4.41
CA PRO A 338 25.83 7.21 3.29
C PRO A 338 26.20 5.81 3.77
N THR A 339 25.75 4.80 3.07
CA THR A 339 26.12 3.41 3.33
C THR A 339 27.09 2.88 2.29
N THR A 340 27.86 1.85 2.62
CA THR A 340 28.69 1.16 1.64
C THR A 340 27.81 0.26 0.78
N ALA A 341 28.02 0.28 -0.54
CA ALA A 341 27.38 -0.64 -1.47
C ALA A 341 27.71 -2.10 -1.08
N PRO A 342 26.80 -3.07 -1.30
CA PRO A 342 27.03 -4.47 -0.95
C PRO A 342 28.27 -5.07 -1.63
N SER A 343 28.57 -4.59 -2.85
CA SER A 343 29.75 -4.97 -3.63
C SER A 343 30.28 -3.76 -4.39
N VAL A 344 31.59 -3.71 -4.58
CA VAL A 344 32.26 -2.73 -5.46
C VAL A 344 31.94 -3.03 -6.93
N ASP A 345 31.87 -4.32 -7.31
CA ASP A 345 31.31 -4.73 -8.59
C ASP A 345 29.80 -4.87 -8.44
N PHE A 346 29.05 -3.91 -8.97
CA PHE A 346 27.59 -3.90 -8.88
C PHE A 346 26.97 -5.15 -9.53
N ASN A 347 27.67 -5.85 -10.44
CA ASN A 347 27.13 -7.07 -11.05
C ASN A 347 26.97 -8.22 -10.06
N GLN A 348 27.76 -8.21 -8.96
CA GLN A 348 27.69 -9.21 -7.90
C GLN A 348 26.51 -9.01 -6.94
N ILE A 349 25.79 -7.89 -7.05
CA ILE A 349 24.64 -7.61 -6.21
C ILE A 349 23.55 -8.63 -6.50
N LYS A 350 23.03 -9.24 -5.44
CA LYS A 350 22.07 -10.34 -5.50
C LYS A 350 21.11 -10.33 -4.32
N GLN A 351 20.09 -11.18 -4.43
CA GLN A 351 19.16 -11.45 -3.32
C GLN A 351 19.93 -11.84 -2.05
N GLY A 352 19.49 -11.32 -0.91
CA GLY A 352 20.14 -11.48 0.39
C GLY A 352 21.09 -10.34 0.77
N ASP A 353 21.53 -9.52 -0.20
CA ASP A 353 22.39 -8.37 0.09
C ASP A 353 21.67 -7.29 0.89
N GLU A 354 22.45 -6.49 1.62
CA GLU A 354 21.95 -5.54 2.61
C GLU A 354 22.36 -4.10 2.31
N LEU A 355 21.41 -3.17 2.49
CA LEU A 355 21.68 -1.74 2.56
C LEU A 355 21.36 -1.24 3.96
N SER A 356 22.39 -0.79 4.70
CA SER A 356 22.27 -0.40 6.10
C SER A 356 22.58 1.08 6.30
N PHE A 357 21.58 1.87 6.68
CA PHE A 357 21.71 3.30 6.84
C PHE A 357 21.66 3.70 8.31
N ASP A 358 22.70 4.38 8.78
CA ASP A 358 22.71 5.01 10.10
C ASP A 358 22.03 6.37 10.00
N CYS A 359 20.90 6.52 10.67
CA CYS A 359 20.02 7.67 10.55
C CYS A 359 19.83 8.34 11.91
N GLN A 360 19.49 9.64 11.86
CA GLN A 360 19.14 10.40 13.06
C GLN A 360 17.68 10.82 13.01
N PHE A 361 17.00 10.71 14.15
CA PHE A 361 15.63 11.14 14.35
C PHE A 361 15.56 12.29 15.35
N SER A 362 14.96 13.41 14.96
CA SER A 362 14.66 14.51 15.86
C SER A 362 13.33 14.26 16.57
N THR A 363 13.36 14.25 17.90
CA THR A 363 12.14 14.20 18.73
C THR A 363 11.66 15.61 19.11
N GLY A 364 12.24 16.66 18.51
CA GLY A 364 12.06 18.06 18.87
C GLY A 364 12.91 18.52 20.07
N ARG A 365 13.25 17.62 21.01
CA ARG A 365 14.10 17.93 22.18
C ARG A 365 15.52 17.38 22.07
N PHE A 366 15.72 16.26 21.38
CA PHE A 366 17.02 15.60 21.23
C PHE A 366 17.02 14.75 19.95
N LEU A 367 18.21 14.30 19.58
CA LEU A 367 18.44 13.42 18.44
C LEU A 367 18.54 11.97 18.93
N VAL A 368 17.94 11.04 18.19
CA VAL A 368 18.03 9.60 18.43
C VAL A 368 18.66 8.94 17.22
N ASP A 369 19.77 8.26 17.44
CA ASP A 369 20.41 7.44 16.41
C ASP A 369 19.63 6.12 16.26
N TYR A 370 19.33 5.75 15.03
CA TYR A 370 18.74 4.47 14.69
C TYR A 370 19.32 3.93 13.38
N ASN A 371 19.33 2.61 13.24
CA ASN A 371 19.79 1.96 12.02
C ASN A 371 18.60 1.43 11.24
N LYS A 372 18.55 1.76 9.94
CA LYS A 372 17.55 1.25 9.01
C LYS A 372 18.24 0.38 7.97
N SER A 373 18.07 -0.92 8.11
CA SER A 373 18.66 -1.92 7.21
C SER A 373 17.59 -2.58 6.33
N TYR A 374 17.88 -2.69 5.04
CA TYR A 374 17.05 -3.38 4.06
C TYR A 374 17.76 -4.64 3.57
N ILE A 375 17.03 -5.73 3.37
CA ILE A 375 17.50 -6.94 2.68
C ILE A 375 16.86 -7.00 1.29
N PHE A 376 17.66 -7.33 0.28
CA PHE A 376 17.18 -7.54 -1.07
C PHE A 376 16.45 -8.88 -1.18
N GLU A 377 15.14 -8.85 -1.42
CA GLU A 377 14.30 -10.06 -1.42
C GLU A 377 14.06 -10.56 -2.84
N ASP A 378 13.48 -9.72 -3.70
CA ASP A 378 13.10 -10.12 -5.06
C ASP A 378 13.82 -9.24 -6.08
N GLN A 379 15.03 -9.65 -6.49
CA GLN A 379 15.77 -8.98 -7.56
C GLN A 379 15.11 -9.18 -8.93
N TYR A 380 14.87 -8.08 -9.64
CA TYR A 380 14.22 -8.10 -10.95
C TYR A 380 15.14 -8.68 -12.05
N ILE A 381 16.39 -8.26 -12.09
CA ILE A 381 17.41 -8.79 -13.01
C ILE A 381 18.51 -9.48 -12.21
N SER A 382 18.43 -10.81 -12.14
CA SER A 382 19.45 -11.63 -11.47
C SER A 382 20.65 -11.97 -12.36
N THR A 383 20.45 -11.99 -13.68
CA THR A 383 21.50 -12.34 -14.63
C THR A 383 22.52 -11.21 -14.82
N HIS A 384 23.71 -11.56 -15.26
CA HIS A 384 24.77 -10.61 -15.60
C HIS A 384 24.58 -10.13 -17.04
N CYS A 385 24.94 -8.87 -17.29
CA CYS A 385 25.10 -8.38 -18.64
C CYS A 385 26.31 -9.10 -19.30
N ARG A 386 26.23 -9.35 -20.60
CA ARG A 386 27.17 -10.25 -21.31
C ARG A 386 28.52 -9.60 -21.59
#